data_AF-A0A823J078-F1
#
_entry.id   AF-A0A823J078-F1
#
_cell.length_a   1.000
_cell.length_b   1.000
_cell.length_c   1.000
_cell.angle_alpha   90.00
_cell.angle_beta   90.00
_cell.angle_gamma   90.00
#
_symmetry.space_group_name_H-M   'P 1'
#
loop_
_entity.id
_entity.type
_entity.pdbx_description
1 polymer ?
#
loop_
_entity_poly.entity_id
_entity_poly.type
_entity_poly.pdbx_seq_one_letter_code
_entity_poly.pdbx_strand_id
1 'polypeptide(L)'
;MEGRKVLRVPSEVNAKQKWSKLQVKDGIIIIASIGLGYILSKPIPLNKLVAPFFIASFPSILYFLLLPNDEVPQKKNYQVILTVLRKRHIVYRRESRAELEERRNS
;
A
#
# COMPACT_ATOMS: atom_id res chain seq x y z
N MET A 1 -12.76 3.09 44.54
CA MET A 1 -11.92 3.71 43.50
C MET A 1 -11.58 2.64 42.48
N GLU A 2 -12.03 2.87 41.24
CA GLU A 2 -12.04 1.94 40.12
C GLU A 2 -10.67 1.31 39.84
N GLY A 3 -10.66 -0.02 39.71
CA GLY A 3 -9.52 -0.76 39.17
C GLY A 3 -9.27 -0.31 37.74
N ARG A 4 -8.12 0.33 37.49
CA ARG A 4 -7.68 0.72 36.15
C ARG A 4 -7.65 -0.52 35.27
N LYS A 5 -8.55 -0.57 34.29
CA LYS A 5 -8.50 -1.58 33.22
C LYS A 5 -7.22 -1.36 32.42
N VAL A 6 -6.26 -2.26 32.60
CA VAL A 6 -5.07 -2.32 31.73
C VAL A 6 -5.56 -2.71 30.35
N LEU A 7 -5.67 -1.74 29.45
CA LEU A 7 -5.97 -1.98 28.05
C LEU A 7 -4.81 -2.79 27.48
N ARG A 8 -5.04 -4.09 27.25
CA ARG A 8 -4.12 -4.94 26.49
C ARG A 8 -4.17 -4.44 25.05
N VAL A 9 -3.32 -3.46 24.75
CA VAL A 9 -3.05 -3.04 23.37
C VAL A 9 -2.70 -4.32 22.62
N PRO A 10 -3.44 -4.67 21.56
CA PRO A 10 -3.16 -5.87 20.81
C PRO A 10 -1.70 -5.77 20.38
N SER A 11 -0.87 -6.63 20.97
CA SER A 11 0.48 -6.88 20.51
C SER A 11 0.30 -7.14 19.04
N GLU A 12 0.88 -6.25 18.23
CA GLU A 12 0.84 -6.18 16.79
C GLU A 12 0.28 -7.46 16.17
N VAL A 13 -0.69 -7.34 15.26
CA VAL A 13 -0.80 -8.34 14.19
C VAL A 13 0.54 -8.29 13.46
N ASN A 14 1.53 -8.96 14.04
CA ASN A 14 2.85 -9.24 13.53
C ASN A 14 2.61 -10.42 12.58
N ALA A 15 1.68 -10.20 11.64
CA ALA A 15 1.80 -10.79 10.33
C ALA A 15 3.11 -10.18 9.83
N LYS A 16 4.23 -10.87 10.11
CA LYS A 16 5.51 -10.63 9.47
C LYS A 16 5.13 -10.49 8.00
N GLN A 17 5.14 -9.27 7.51
CA GLN A 17 4.80 -8.98 6.13
C GLN A 17 5.89 -9.73 5.38
N LYS A 18 5.55 -10.93 4.91
CA LYS A 18 6.43 -11.75 4.10
C LYS A 18 6.48 -10.98 2.80
N TRP A 19 7.37 -9.99 2.76
CA TRP A 19 7.77 -9.37 1.52
C TRP A 19 8.16 -10.54 0.62
N SER A 20 7.30 -10.84 -0.34
CA SER A 20 7.66 -11.77 -1.39
C SER A 20 8.99 -11.27 -1.93
N LYS A 21 9.99 -12.15 -1.99
CA LYS A 21 11.24 -11.81 -2.69
C LYS A 21 10.87 -11.27 -4.07
N LEU A 22 11.63 -10.27 -4.54
CA LEU A 22 11.42 -9.63 -5.84
C LEU A 22 11.19 -10.72 -6.89
N GLN A 23 9.97 -10.81 -7.41
CA GLN A 23 9.63 -11.84 -8.37
C GLN A 23 10.11 -11.39 -9.76
N VAL A 24 10.41 -12.33 -10.65
CA VAL A 24 10.81 -12.03 -12.03
C VAL A 24 9.76 -11.14 -12.72
N LYS A 25 8.49 -11.33 -12.38
CA LYS A 25 7.37 -10.49 -12.85
C LYS A 25 7.54 -9.03 -12.43
N ASP A 26 7.98 -8.76 -11.21
CA ASP A 26 8.23 -7.40 -10.71
C ASP A 26 9.37 -6.74 -11.50
N GLY A 27 10.42 -7.50 -11.83
CA GLY A 27 11.51 -7.03 -12.69
C GLY A 27 11.04 -6.68 -14.11
N ILE A 28 10.19 -7.51 -14.71
CA ILE A 28 9.60 -7.25 -16.03
C ILE A 28 8.73 -5.99 -15.99
N ILE A 29 7.92 -5.82 -14.94
CA ILE A 29 7.08 -4.64 -14.74
C ILE A 29 7.94 -3.36 -14.65
N ILE A 30 9.05 -3.41 -13.92
CA ILE A 30 9.97 -2.26 -13.80
C ILE A 30 10.56 -1.89 -15.16
N ILE A 31 11.09 -2.85 -15.91
CA ILE A 31 11.70 -2.60 -17.24
C ILE A 31 10.64 -2.07 -18.22
N ALA A 32 9.45 -2.69 -18.25
CA ALA A 32 8.35 -2.24 -19.09
C ALA A 32 7.90 -0.81 -18.72
N SER A 33 7.87 -0.48 -17.43
CA SER A 33 7.49 0.86 -16.97
C SER A 33 8.48 1.93 -17.41
N ILE A 34 9.79 1.62 -17.36
CA ILE A 34 10.84 2.53 -17.84
C ILE A 34 10.72 2.74 -19.36
N GLY A 35 10.53 1.66 -20.13
CA GLY A 35 10.36 1.74 -21.58
C GLY A 35 9.11 2.54 -21.97
N LEU A 36 8.00 2.32 -21.28
CA LEU A 36 6.74 3.02 -21.51
C LEU A 36 6.85 4.50 -21.13
N GLY A 37 7.53 4.83 -20.02
CA GLY A 37 7.83 6.21 -19.63
C GLY A 37 8.69 6.95 -20.65
N TYR A 38 9.71 6.28 -21.22
CA TYR A 38 10.54 6.86 -22.27
C TYR A 38 9.75 7.12 -23.56
N ILE A 39 8.86 6.21 -23.97
CA ILE A 39 7.99 6.40 -25.13
C ILE A 39 7.03 7.58 -24.91
N LEU A 40 6.45 7.70 -23.71
CA LEU A 40 5.57 8.82 -23.34
C LEU A 40 6.30 10.17 -23.24
N SER A 41 7.61 10.17 -22.95
CA SER A 41 8.41 11.40 -22.89
C SER A 41 8.75 12.00 -24.26
N LYS A 42 8.60 11.22 -25.34
CA LYS A 42 8.85 11.72 -26.70
C LYS A 42 7.68 12.59 -27.16
N PRO A 43 7.93 13.61 -28.00
CA PRO A 43 6.88 14.42 -28.61
C PRO A 43 6.18 13.63 -29.73
N ILE A 44 5.60 12.49 -29.37
CA ILE A 44 4.78 11.65 -30.25
C ILE A 44 3.38 12.27 -30.24
N PRO A 45 2.67 12.32 -31.38
CA PRO A 45 1.27 12.71 -31.40
C PRO A 45 0.46 11.79 -30.48
N LEU A 46 0.16 12.26 -29.26
CA LEU A 46 -0.54 11.52 -28.20
C LEU A 46 -1.83 10.87 -28.72
N ASN A 47 -2.46 11.51 -29.67
CA ASN A 47 -3.70 11.11 -30.33
C ASN A 47 -3.63 9.81 -31.14
N LYS A 48 -2.49 9.40 -31.71
CA LYS A 48 -2.44 8.18 -32.54
C LYS A 48 -1.98 6.92 -31.79
N LEU A 49 -1.02 7.07 -30.88
CA LEU A 49 -0.44 5.93 -30.16
C LEU A 49 -0.95 5.81 -28.72
N VAL A 50 -1.09 6.94 -28.02
CA VAL A 50 -1.47 6.96 -26.60
C VAL A 50 -2.97 6.81 -26.43
N ALA A 51 -3.77 7.42 -27.29
CA ALA A 51 -5.23 7.31 -27.25
C ALA A 51 -5.76 5.85 -27.30
N PRO A 52 -5.40 5.00 -28.28
CA PRO A 52 -5.88 3.61 -28.29
C PRO A 52 -5.37 2.81 -27.10
N PHE A 53 -4.14 3.07 -26.64
CA PHE A 53 -3.59 2.42 -25.45
C PHE A 53 -4.42 2.76 -24.21
N PHE A 54 -4.70 4.04 -23.97
CA PHE A 54 -5.54 4.48 -22.85
C PHE A 54 -6.97 3.95 -22.95
N ILE A 55 -7.58 3.98 -24.13
CA ILE A 55 -8.94 3.48 -24.36
C ILE A 55 -9.02 1.98 -24.04
N ALA A 56 -7.99 1.20 -24.37
CA ALA A 56 -7.95 -0.23 -24.05
C ALA A 56 -7.58 -0.50 -22.58
N SER A 57 -6.60 0.22 -22.02
CA SER A 57 -6.11 -0.05 -20.66
C SER A 57 -7.03 0.46 -19.57
N PHE A 58 -7.68 1.62 -19.79
CA PHE A 58 -8.55 2.25 -18.80
C PHE A 58 -9.69 1.34 -18.32
N PRO A 59 -10.51 0.70 -19.19
CA PRO A 59 -11.57 -0.20 -18.74
C PRO A 59 -11.01 -1.43 -18.01
N SER A 60 -9.88 -1.98 -18.45
CA SER A 60 -9.25 -3.13 -17.78
C SER A 60 -8.75 -2.78 -16.37
N ILE A 61 -8.08 -1.63 -16.21
CA ILE A 61 -7.60 -1.15 -14.90
C ILE A 61 -8.79 -0.82 -14.00
N LEU A 62 -9.81 -0.15 -14.54
CA LEU A 62 -11.01 0.20 -13.79
C LEU A 62 -11.75 -1.06 -13.31
N TYR A 63 -11.91 -2.06 -14.18
CA TYR A 63 -12.48 -3.36 -13.83
C TYR A 63 -11.69 -4.02 -12.70
N PHE A 64 -10.36 -4.10 -12.84
CA PHE A 64 -9.48 -4.65 -11.81
C PHE A 64 -9.62 -3.94 -10.45
N LEU A 65 -9.71 -2.60 -10.46
CA LEU A 65 -9.85 -1.80 -9.23
C LEU A 65 -11.20 -2.03 -8.53
N LEU A 66 -12.26 -2.29 -9.28
CA LEU A 66 -13.61 -2.49 -8.77
C LEU A 66 -13.92 -3.92 -8.34
N LEU A 67 -13.12 -4.89 -8.78
CA LEU A 67 -13.23 -6.28 -8.34
C LEU A 67 -13.07 -6.42 -6.81
N PRO A 68 -13.78 -7.39 -6.21
CA PRO A 68 -13.53 -7.75 -4.82
C PRO A 68 -12.08 -8.22 -4.66
N ASN A 69 -11.49 -7.90 -3.52
CA ASN A 69 -10.14 -8.32 -3.19
C ASN A 69 -10.17 -9.74 -2.61
N ASP A 70 -9.32 -10.62 -3.12
CA ASP A 70 -9.26 -12.02 -2.69
C ASP A 70 -8.67 -12.19 -1.28
N GLU A 71 -7.81 -11.27 -0.84
CA GLU A 71 -7.12 -11.35 0.46
C GLU A 71 -7.90 -10.66 1.59
N VAL A 72 -8.65 -9.61 1.26
CA VAL A 72 -9.41 -8.82 2.24
C VAL A 72 -10.92 -8.93 1.96
N PRO A 73 -11.65 -9.75 2.72
CA PRO A 73 -13.08 -9.94 2.50
C PRO A 73 -13.85 -8.62 2.63
N GLN A 74 -14.88 -8.46 1.79
CA GLN A 74 -15.76 -7.29 1.72
C GLN A 74 -15.09 -5.97 1.30
N LYS A 75 -13.85 -6.00 0.80
CA LYS A 75 -13.17 -4.82 0.26
C LYS A 75 -12.92 -4.97 -1.24
N LYS A 76 -13.01 -3.85 -1.95
CA LYS A 76 -12.59 -3.77 -3.36
C LYS A 76 -11.09 -3.49 -3.44
N ASN A 77 -10.44 -3.89 -4.53
CA ASN A 77 -9.01 -3.72 -4.72
C ASN A 77 -8.53 -2.28 -4.50
N TYR A 78 -9.26 -1.29 -5.00
CA TYR A 78 -8.90 0.12 -4.80
C TYR A 78 -8.89 0.54 -3.31
N GLN A 79 -9.76 -0.03 -2.47
CA GLN A 79 -9.84 0.32 -1.05
C GLN A 79 -8.62 -0.17 -0.29
N VAL A 80 -8.15 -1.39 -0.62
CA VAL A 80 -6.95 -1.98 -0.02
C VAL A 80 -5.72 -1.20 -0.46
N ILE A 81 -5.58 -0.90 -1.76
CA ILE A 81 -4.48 -0.08 -2.29
C ILE A 81 -4.43 1.29 -1.61
N LEU A 82 -5.56 2.00 -1.51
CA LEU A 82 -5.62 3.30 -0.82
C LEU A 82 -5.25 3.19 0.66
N THR A 83 -5.61 2.09 1.32
CA THR A 83 -5.27 1.86 2.73
C THR A 83 -3.76 1.67 2.91
N VAL A 84 -3.12 0.94 2.00
CA VAL A 84 -1.66 0.77 1.98
C VAL A 84 -0.96 2.11 1.70
N LEU A 85 -1.41 2.86 0.71
CA LEU A 85 -0.85 4.18 0.36
C LEU A 85 -1.01 5.21 1.48
N ARG A 86 -2.13 5.16 2.23
CA ARG A 86 -2.41 6.06 3.35
C ARG A 86 -1.83 5.56 4.68
N LYS A 87 -1.25 4.37 4.73
CA LYS A 87 -0.70 3.79 5.96
C LYS A 87 0.45 4.68 6.44
N ARG A 88 0.18 5.50 7.46
CA ARG A 88 1.24 6.24 8.14
C ARG A 88 2.16 5.23 8.82
N HIS A 89 3.46 5.33 8.56
CA HIS A 89 4.50 4.64 9.32
C HIS A 89 4.61 5.29 10.70
N ILE A 90 3.62 5.09 11.56
CA ILE A 90 3.75 5.42 12.97
C ILE A 90 4.58 4.29 13.59
N VAL A 91 5.87 4.55 13.74
CA VAL A 91 6.74 3.70 14.54
C VAL A 91 6.39 3.99 15.99
N TYR A 92 5.58 3.13 16.60
CA TYR A 92 5.42 3.13 18.04
C TYR A 92 6.79 2.78 18.63
N ARG A 93 7.52 3.78 19.13
CA ARG A 93 8.69 3.52 19.95
C ARG A 93 8.19 2.76 21.16
N ARG A 94 8.76 1.58 21.40
CA ARG A 94 8.47 0.80 22.61
C ARG A 94 9.01 1.60 23.79
N GLU A 95 8.15 2.40 24.42
CA GLU A 95 8.52 3.10 25.64
C GLU A 95 8.75 2.06 26.74
N SER A 96 9.91 2.13 27.39
CA SER A 96 10.20 1.26 28.52
C SER A 96 9.36 1.67 29.72
N ARG A 97 9.11 0.73 30.64
CA ARG A 97 8.34 1.03 31.86
C ARG A 97 8.95 2.17 32.68
N ALA A 98 10.29 2.32 32.64
CA ALA A 98 11.02 3.38 33.31
C ALA A 98 10.74 4.76 32.70
N GLU A 99 10.72 4.88 31.36
CA GLU A 99 10.43 6.14 30.65
C GLU A 99 8.99 6.65 30.94
N LEU A 100 8.04 5.73 31.16
CA LEU A 100 6.66 6.08 31.53
C LEU A 100 6.55 6.57 32.98
N GLU A 101 7.35 6.02 33.90
CA GLU A 101 7.35 6.42 35.31
C GLU A 101 8.03 7.79 35.50
N GLU A 102 9.06 8.08 34.70
CA GLU A 102 9.79 9.35 34.73
C GLU A 102 8.89 10.53 34.29
N ARG A 103 8.16 10.40 33.17
CA ARG A 103 7.20 11.44 32.72
C ARG A 103 6.02 11.65 33.66
N ARG A 104 5.65 10.64 34.45
CA ARG A 104 4.56 10.77 35.42
C ARG A 104 4.97 11.61 36.63
N ASN A 105 6.26 11.66 36.91
CA ASN A 105 6.83 12.34 38.07
C ASN A 105 7.43 13.72 37.73
N SER A 106 7.40 14.14 36.45
CA SER A 106 7.70 15.50 35.98
C SER A 106 6.43 16.33 35.82
#